data_AF-W6S0D0-F1
#
_entry.id   AF-W6S0D0-F1
#
_cell.length_a   1.000
_cell.length_b   1.000
_cell.length_c   1.000
_cell.angle_alpha   90.00
_cell.angle_beta   90.00
_cell.angle_gamma   90.00
#
_symmetry.space_group_name_H-M   'P 1'
#
loop_
_entity.id
_entity.type
_entity.pdbx_description
1 polymer ?
#
loop_
_entity_poly.entity_id
_entity_poly.type
_entity_poly.pdbx_seq_one_letter_code
_entity_poly.pdbx_strand_id
1 'polypeptide(L)'
;MNVYYVQRRDGKIVSVSPLPQEGFDDIAVPIDDPELVTFFNPPGPDPATLKQQLRASIDIAAETERLKYITGGSGQAMPYQQKSDEAKRYLAAIEASEALELSSFPLLAAEVGITAPTIGEVANVIYAAFTQWQVIGGAIEAVRLGTKAAIEIAVTVAEAETAAAAASWPNA
;
A
#
# COMPACT_ATOMS: atom_id res chain seq x y z
N MET A 1 24.98 -40.81 16.33
CA MET A 1 24.09 -39.72 16.74
C MET A 1 24.81 -38.43 16.38
N ASN A 2 24.23 -37.57 15.54
CA ASN A 2 24.87 -36.29 15.20
C ASN A 2 24.73 -35.36 16.40
N VAL A 3 25.86 -34.81 16.86
CA VAL A 3 25.94 -33.93 18.04
C VAL A 3 26.78 -32.70 17.70
N TYR A 4 26.54 -31.59 18.39
CA TYR A 4 27.30 -30.35 18.26
C TYR A 4 27.74 -29.83 19.63
N TYR A 5 28.95 -29.33 19.69
CA TYR A 5 29.42 -28.47 20.78
C TYR A 5 28.86 -27.08 20.55
N VAL A 6 28.37 -26.42 21.60
CA VAL A 6 27.69 -25.12 21.48
C VAL A 6 28.44 -24.06 22.27
N GLN A 7 28.51 -22.85 21.73
CA GLN A 7 28.99 -21.68 22.46
C GLN A 7 27.78 -20.86 22.87
N ARG A 8 27.71 -20.49 24.15
CA ARG A 8 26.62 -19.69 24.70
C ARG A 8 27.06 -18.28 25.09
N ARG A 9 26.20 -17.30 24.86
CA ARG A 9 26.31 -15.94 25.39
C ARG A 9 24.96 -15.54 25.96
N ASP A 10 24.94 -15.04 27.19
CA ASP A 10 23.71 -14.67 27.91
C ASP A 10 22.65 -15.80 27.91
N GLY A 11 23.12 -17.04 28.03
CA GLY A 11 22.27 -18.24 28.06
C GLY A 11 21.74 -18.70 26.70
N LYS A 12 22.10 -18.06 25.58
CA LYS A 12 21.68 -18.46 24.22
C LYS A 12 22.82 -19.01 23.40
N ILE A 13 22.55 -20.01 22.56
CA ILE A 13 23.51 -20.49 21.55
C ILE A 13 23.83 -19.35 20.59
N VAL A 14 25.12 -19.03 20.43
CA VAL A 14 25.63 -18.04 19.48
C VAL A 14 26.52 -18.67 18.40
N SER A 15 27.01 -19.89 18.63
CA SER A 15 27.82 -20.65 17.68
C SER A 15 27.71 -22.15 17.96
N VAL A 16 27.97 -22.97 16.94
CA VAL A 16 27.91 -24.44 17.00
C VAL A 16 29.10 -25.05 16.24
N SER A 17 29.62 -26.18 16.73
CA SER A 17 30.76 -26.89 16.15
C SER A 17 30.54 -28.41 16.20
N PRO A 18 30.88 -29.17 15.14
CA PRO A 18 30.82 -30.64 15.18
C PRO A 18 31.98 -31.27 15.98
N LEU A 19 32.98 -30.48 16.37
CA LEU A 19 34.16 -30.91 17.13
C LEU A 19 34.31 -30.05 18.40
N PRO A 20 34.95 -30.57 19.48
CA PRO A 20 35.29 -29.77 20.64
C PRO A 20 36.18 -28.58 20.24
N GLN A 21 35.89 -27.39 20.78
CA GLN A 21 36.67 -26.17 20.57
C GLN A 21 36.77 -25.39 21.88
N GLU A 22 37.88 -24.66 22.05
CA GLU A 22 38.05 -23.76 23.19
C GLU A 22 36.95 -22.68 23.18
N GLY A 23 36.30 -22.44 24.33
CA GLY A 23 35.20 -21.48 24.45
C GLY A 23 33.82 -22.01 24.03
N PHE A 24 33.69 -23.30 23.75
CA PHE A 24 32.43 -24.04 23.62
C PHE A 24 32.19 -24.90 24.86
N ASP A 25 30.95 -25.31 25.10
CA ASP A 25 30.60 -26.21 26.19
C ASP A 25 31.20 -27.60 25.97
N ASP A 26 31.73 -28.24 27.03
CA ASP A 26 32.38 -29.55 26.95
C ASP A 26 31.42 -30.71 26.61
N ILE A 27 30.12 -30.48 26.80
CA ILE A 27 29.07 -31.48 26.55
C ILE A 27 28.45 -31.21 25.18
N ALA A 28 28.57 -32.19 24.30
CA ALA A 28 27.93 -32.13 23.00
C ALA A 28 26.41 -32.27 23.14
N VAL A 29 25.68 -31.40 22.45
CA VAL A 29 24.23 -31.33 22.41
C VAL A 29 23.72 -32.11 21.18
N PRO A 30 22.72 -33.01 21.32
CA PRO A 30 22.12 -33.73 20.19
C PRO A 30 21.51 -32.80 19.14
N ILE A 31 21.61 -33.14 17.85
CA ILE A 31 21.04 -32.30 16.77
C ILE A 31 19.51 -32.10 16.90
N ASP A 32 18.82 -33.02 17.56
CA ASP A 32 17.38 -32.97 17.86
C ASP A 32 17.04 -32.19 19.13
N ASP A 33 18.05 -31.63 19.82
CA ASP A 33 17.82 -30.71 20.92
C ASP A 33 17.06 -29.45 20.46
N PRO A 34 15.97 -29.05 21.13
CA PRO A 34 15.13 -27.93 20.71
C PRO A 34 15.90 -26.60 20.53
N GLU A 35 16.92 -26.35 21.35
CA GLU A 35 17.73 -25.14 21.26
C GLU A 35 18.59 -25.13 19.99
N LEU A 36 19.18 -26.28 19.63
CA LEU A 36 19.93 -26.44 18.37
C LEU A 36 19.03 -26.40 17.15
N VAL A 37 17.87 -27.05 17.20
CA VAL A 37 16.86 -26.99 16.13
C VAL A 37 16.47 -25.53 15.89
N THR A 38 16.25 -24.75 16.95
CA THR A 38 15.94 -23.32 16.87
C THR A 38 17.11 -22.49 16.35
N PHE A 39 18.35 -22.83 16.71
CA PHE A 39 19.54 -22.12 16.21
C PHE A 39 19.72 -22.31 14.70
N PHE A 40 19.57 -23.54 14.21
CA PHE A 40 19.67 -23.85 12.79
C PHE A 40 18.44 -23.40 11.98
N ASN A 41 17.27 -23.35 12.63
CA ASN A 41 16.02 -22.92 12.05
C ASN A 41 15.36 -21.87 12.95
N PRO A 42 15.88 -20.63 12.96
CA PRO A 42 15.31 -19.58 13.78
C PRO A 42 13.85 -19.35 13.40
N PRO A 43 12.94 -19.14 14.38
CA PRO A 43 11.56 -18.82 14.07
C PRO A 43 11.53 -17.58 13.17
N GLY A 44 10.73 -17.66 12.10
CA GLY A 44 10.50 -16.54 11.21
C GLY A 44 9.90 -15.33 11.93
N PRO A 45 9.70 -14.20 11.23
CA PRO A 45 9.06 -13.04 11.82
C PRO A 45 7.71 -13.43 12.43
N ASP A 46 7.42 -12.86 13.59
CA ASP A 46 6.12 -13.03 14.25
C ASP A 46 4.98 -12.73 13.24
N PRO A 47 3.97 -13.62 13.10
CA PRO A 47 2.91 -13.47 12.12
C PRO A 47 2.18 -12.12 12.20
N ALA A 48 2.01 -11.55 13.39
CA ALA A 48 1.35 -10.25 13.54
C ALA A 48 2.23 -9.12 12.97
N THR A 49 3.53 -9.16 13.24
CA THR A 49 4.51 -8.22 12.68
C THR A 49 4.55 -8.29 11.15
N LEU A 50 4.57 -9.50 10.58
CA LEU A 50 4.58 -9.69 9.13
C LEU A 50 3.29 -9.13 8.48
N LYS A 51 2.11 -9.45 9.03
CA LYS A 51 0.84 -8.92 8.53
C LYS A 51 0.81 -7.39 8.51
N GLN A 52 1.34 -6.74 9.55
CA GLN A 52 1.45 -5.29 9.59
C GLN A 52 2.32 -4.75 8.45
N GLN A 53 3.47 -5.38 8.20
CA GLN A 53 4.37 -5.00 7.10
C GLN A 53 3.71 -5.17 5.73
N LEU A 54 3.06 -6.31 5.49
CA LEU A 54 2.36 -6.58 4.23
C LEU A 54 1.21 -5.60 3.99
N ARG A 55 0.44 -5.27 5.04
CA ARG A 55 -0.63 -4.27 4.93
C ARG A 55 -0.08 -2.88 4.59
N ALA A 56 1.06 -2.50 5.17
CA ALA A 56 1.72 -1.25 4.85
C ALA A 56 2.25 -1.23 3.41
N SER A 57 2.80 -2.34 2.91
CA SER A 57 3.22 -2.42 1.50
C SER A 57 2.04 -2.31 0.53
N ILE A 58 0.86 -2.83 0.89
CA ILE A 58 -0.37 -2.63 0.10
C ILE A 58 -0.81 -1.17 0.09
N ASP A 59 -0.68 -0.43 1.20
CA ASP A 59 -0.99 1.00 1.21
C ASP A 59 -0.02 1.80 0.30
N ILE A 60 1.28 1.45 0.28
CA ILE A 60 2.28 2.05 -0.61
C ILE A 60 2.01 1.72 -2.08
N ALA A 61 1.69 0.46 -2.37
CA ALA A 61 1.36 0.01 -3.73
C ALA A 61 0.10 0.72 -4.24
N ALA A 62 -0.95 0.83 -3.42
CA ALA A 62 -2.14 1.57 -3.79
C ALA A 62 -1.82 3.03 -4.14
N GLU A 63 -0.96 3.70 -3.36
CA GLU A 63 -0.56 5.07 -3.67
C GLU A 63 0.22 5.16 -4.98
N THR A 64 1.13 4.21 -5.23
CA THR A 64 1.85 4.12 -6.51
C THR A 64 0.89 4.00 -7.69
N GLU A 65 -0.19 3.23 -7.54
CA GLU A 65 -1.24 3.11 -8.55
C GLU A 65 -2.04 4.40 -8.73
N ARG A 66 -2.39 5.11 -7.64
CA ARG A 66 -3.10 6.40 -7.71
C ARG A 66 -2.29 7.44 -8.49
N LEU A 67 -0.99 7.49 -8.25
CA LEU A 67 -0.09 8.47 -8.87
C LEU A 67 0.09 8.29 -10.39
N LYS A 68 -0.43 7.21 -10.99
CA LYS A 68 -0.52 7.07 -12.45
C LYS A 68 -1.61 7.96 -13.07
N TYR A 69 -2.59 8.38 -12.27
CA TYR A 69 -3.80 9.08 -12.74
C TYR A 69 -3.93 10.50 -12.17
N ILE A 70 -3.32 10.77 -11.01
CA ILE A 70 -3.38 12.06 -10.33
C ILE A 70 -2.00 12.55 -9.93
N THR A 71 -1.90 13.87 -9.71
CA THR A 71 -0.69 14.47 -9.15
C THR A 71 -0.73 14.40 -7.62
N GLY A 72 0.34 13.85 -7.03
CA GLY A 72 0.48 13.74 -5.58
C GLY A 72 0.74 15.09 -4.89
N GLY A 73 0.51 15.12 -3.58
CA GLY A 73 0.81 16.26 -2.71
C GLY A 73 -0.43 16.91 -2.10
N SER A 74 -0.40 17.12 -0.78
CA SER A 74 -1.52 17.69 -0.01
C SER A 74 -1.93 19.09 -0.49
N GLY A 75 -0.96 19.92 -0.91
CA GLY A 75 -1.22 21.25 -1.45
C GLY A 75 -1.92 21.26 -2.81
N GLN A 76 -1.82 20.17 -3.58
CA GLN A 76 -2.48 20.02 -4.87
C GLN A 76 -3.86 19.39 -4.74
N ALA A 77 -4.07 18.51 -3.75
CA ALA A 77 -5.32 17.78 -3.55
C ALA A 77 -6.53 18.71 -3.37
N MET A 78 -6.39 19.77 -2.57
CA MET A 78 -7.49 20.70 -2.28
C MET A 78 -7.95 21.46 -3.54
N PRO A 79 -7.07 22.10 -4.34
CA PRO A 79 -7.46 22.69 -5.61
C PRO A 79 -8.14 21.72 -6.59
N TYR A 80 -7.67 20.48 -6.71
CA TYR A 80 -8.31 19.50 -7.60
C TYR A 80 -9.73 19.12 -7.18
N GLN A 81 -9.97 18.98 -5.88
CA GLN A 81 -11.31 18.73 -5.34
C GLN A 81 -12.25 19.90 -5.63
N GLN A 82 -11.79 21.13 -5.34
CA GLN A 82 -12.59 22.34 -5.58
C GLN A 82 -12.90 22.54 -7.07
N LYS A 83 -11.92 22.30 -7.96
CA LYS A 83 -12.13 22.33 -9.42
C LYS A 83 -13.18 21.32 -9.88
N SER A 84 -13.13 20.10 -9.34
CA SER A 84 -14.11 19.05 -9.66
C SER A 84 -15.52 19.44 -9.22
N ASP A 85 -15.66 20.09 -8.06
CA ASP A 85 -16.95 20.55 -7.55
C ASP A 85 -17.47 21.77 -8.30
N GLU A 86 -16.62 22.72 -8.69
CA GLU A 86 -16.98 23.81 -9.61
C GLU A 86 -17.47 23.27 -10.96
N ALA A 87 -16.75 22.30 -11.54
CA ALA A 87 -17.12 21.70 -12.83
C ALA A 87 -18.50 21.02 -12.78
N LYS A 88 -18.77 20.22 -11.74
CA LYS A 88 -20.08 19.60 -11.52
C LYS A 88 -21.20 20.64 -11.42
N ARG A 89 -21.01 21.67 -10.58
CA ARG A 89 -22.01 22.74 -10.39
C ARG A 89 -22.25 23.50 -11.69
N TYR A 90 -21.21 23.83 -12.43
CA TYR A 90 -21.31 24.55 -13.70
C TYR A 90 -22.12 23.74 -14.71
N LEU A 91 -21.77 22.46 -14.91
CA LEU A 91 -22.45 21.60 -15.87
C LEU A 91 -23.91 21.33 -15.49
N ALA A 92 -24.20 21.13 -14.20
CA ALA A 92 -25.58 20.96 -13.72
C ALA A 92 -26.45 22.20 -13.96
N ALA A 93 -25.92 23.40 -13.74
CA ALA A 93 -26.62 24.64 -14.00
C ALA A 93 -26.86 24.88 -15.51
N ILE A 94 -25.90 24.53 -16.37
CA ILE A 94 -26.09 24.54 -17.83
C ILE A 94 -27.22 23.58 -18.23
N GLU A 95 -27.21 22.34 -17.73
CA GLU A 95 -28.24 21.34 -18.01
C GLU A 95 -29.63 21.81 -17.56
N ALA A 96 -29.72 22.44 -16.39
CA ALA A 96 -30.94 23.01 -15.85
C ALA A 96 -31.36 24.35 -16.51
N SER A 97 -30.59 24.87 -17.47
CA SER A 97 -30.79 26.19 -18.09
C SER A 97 -30.87 27.34 -17.07
N GLU A 98 -30.11 27.22 -15.99
CA GLU A 98 -30.03 28.24 -14.94
C GLU A 98 -29.14 29.42 -15.36
N ALA A 99 -29.44 30.60 -14.83
CA ALA A 99 -28.56 31.76 -15.00
C ALA A 99 -27.26 31.54 -14.23
N LEU A 100 -26.12 31.66 -14.93
CA LEU A 100 -24.80 31.42 -14.37
C LEU A 100 -24.06 32.73 -14.07
N GLU A 101 -23.70 32.91 -12.81
CA GLU A 101 -22.75 33.95 -12.40
C GLU A 101 -21.32 33.40 -12.50
N LEU A 102 -20.57 33.79 -13.55
CA LEU A 102 -19.22 33.27 -13.80
C LEU A 102 -18.24 33.48 -12.64
N SER A 103 -18.45 34.52 -11.83
CA SER A 103 -17.69 34.78 -10.59
C SER A 103 -17.83 33.68 -9.54
N SER A 104 -18.82 32.78 -9.68
CA SER A 104 -19.06 31.62 -8.80
C SER A 104 -18.17 30.40 -9.14
N PHE A 105 -17.35 30.52 -10.19
CA PHE A 105 -16.45 29.47 -10.71
C PHE A 105 -15.02 29.99 -10.94
N PRO A 106 -14.38 30.59 -9.90
CA PRO A 106 -13.09 31.24 -10.05
C PRO A 106 -11.96 30.29 -10.46
N LEU A 107 -12.00 29.01 -10.05
CA LEU A 107 -10.94 28.05 -10.41
C LEU A 107 -11.07 27.58 -11.85
N LEU A 108 -12.29 27.39 -12.36
CA LEU A 108 -12.50 27.11 -13.79
C LEU A 108 -12.13 28.32 -14.65
N ALA A 109 -12.53 29.52 -14.24
CA ALA A 109 -12.23 30.75 -14.95
C ALA A 109 -10.72 30.99 -15.08
N ALA A 110 -9.93 30.62 -14.07
CA ALA A 110 -8.47 30.75 -14.08
C ALA A 110 -7.77 29.86 -15.12
N GLU A 111 -8.44 28.83 -15.65
CA GLU A 111 -7.89 27.92 -16.65
C GLU A 111 -8.36 28.19 -18.09
N VAL A 112 -9.23 29.19 -18.28
CA VAL A 112 -9.68 29.61 -19.61
C VAL A 112 -8.49 30.14 -20.41
N GLY A 113 -8.32 29.61 -21.63
CA GLY A 113 -7.19 29.89 -22.51
C GLY A 113 -5.91 29.12 -22.17
N ILE A 114 -5.89 28.35 -21.08
CA ILE A 114 -4.78 27.46 -20.68
C ILE A 114 -5.15 26.01 -20.96
N THR A 115 -6.25 25.56 -20.36
CA THR A 115 -6.75 24.18 -20.49
C THR A 115 -7.70 24.04 -21.67
N ALA A 116 -8.60 25.02 -21.87
CA ALA A 116 -9.49 25.09 -23.02
C ALA A 116 -9.96 26.53 -23.31
N PRO A 117 -10.48 26.82 -24.51
CA PRO A 117 -10.88 28.18 -24.91
C PRO A 117 -12.02 28.79 -24.11
N THR A 118 -12.96 27.99 -23.60
CA THR A 118 -14.13 28.46 -22.85
C THR A 118 -14.26 27.79 -21.48
N ILE A 119 -14.94 28.45 -20.55
CA ILE A 119 -15.19 27.88 -19.21
C ILE A 119 -15.99 26.57 -19.28
N GLY A 120 -16.91 26.43 -20.24
CA GLY A 120 -17.66 25.19 -20.45
C GLY A 120 -16.79 24.04 -20.93
N GLU A 121 -15.84 24.31 -21.83
CA GLU A 121 -14.87 23.29 -22.25
C GLU A 121 -13.91 22.93 -21.11
N VAL A 122 -13.44 23.90 -20.32
CA VAL A 122 -12.65 23.65 -19.10
C VAL A 122 -13.43 22.76 -18.12
N ALA A 123 -14.70 23.08 -17.87
CA ALA A 123 -15.57 22.29 -16.98
C ALA A 123 -15.71 20.85 -17.48
N ASN A 124 -15.91 20.66 -18.79
CA ASN A 124 -16.00 19.31 -19.39
C ASN A 124 -14.70 18.52 -19.23
N VAL A 125 -13.53 19.14 -19.47
CA VAL A 125 -12.22 18.48 -19.31
C VAL A 125 -12.02 18.02 -17.86
N ILE A 126 -12.26 18.92 -16.90
CA ILE A 126 -12.08 18.62 -15.47
C ILE A 126 -13.09 17.55 -15.01
N TYR A 127 -14.35 17.65 -15.43
CA TYR A 127 -15.37 16.66 -15.07
C TYR A 127 -15.07 15.28 -15.67
N ALA A 128 -14.60 15.22 -16.92
CA ALA A 128 -14.17 13.96 -17.54
C ALA A 128 -12.99 13.33 -16.77
N ALA A 129 -11.98 14.12 -16.40
CA ALA A 129 -10.87 13.63 -15.58
C ALA A 129 -11.35 13.13 -14.20
N PHE A 130 -12.26 13.87 -13.55
CA PHE A 130 -12.84 13.49 -12.27
C PHE A 130 -13.61 12.17 -12.35
N THR A 131 -14.44 11.99 -13.38
CA THR A 131 -15.23 10.76 -13.56
C THR A 131 -14.34 9.55 -13.85
N GLN A 132 -13.31 9.71 -14.68
CA GLN A 132 -12.31 8.66 -14.89
C GLN A 132 -11.60 8.30 -13.58
N TRP A 133 -11.20 9.31 -12.79
CA TRP A 133 -10.58 9.12 -11.48
C TRP A 133 -11.50 8.36 -10.51
N GLN A 134 -12.80 8.67 -10.47
CA GLN A 134 -13.74 7.97 -9.60
C GLN A 134 -13.81 6.47 -9.90
N VAL A 135 -13.82 6.09 -11.19
CA VAL A 135 -13.85 4.69 -11.61
C VAL A 135 -12.58 3.97 -11.18
N ILE A 136 -11.41 4.49 -11.57
CA ILE A 136 -10.14 3.80 -11.30
C ILE A 136 -9.76 3.87 -9.82
N GLY A 137 -10.02 4.99 -9.15
CA GLY A 137 -9.78 5.17 -7.73
C GLY A 137 -10.62 4.24 -6.87
N GLY A 138 -11.89 4.02 -7.23
CA GLY A 138 -12.75 3.03 -6.59
C GLY A 138 -12.23 1.60 -6.75
N ALA A 139 -11.76 1.23 -7.95
CA ALA A 139 -11.18 -0.08 -8.21
C ALA A 139 -9.86 -0.31 -7.43
N ILE A 140 -8.97 0.69 -7.40
CA ILE A 140 -7.74 0.65 -6.58
C ILE A 140 -8.09 0.47 -5.10
N GLU A 141 -9.08 1.21 -4.60
CA GLU A 141 -9.49 1.14 -3.20
C GLU A 141 -10.09 -0.23 -2.83
N ALA A 142 -10.86 -0.82 -3.74
CA ALA A 142 -11.40 -2.17 -3.56
C ALA A 142 -10.27 -3.22 -3.43
N VAL A 143 -9.24 -3.15 -4.28
CA VAL A 143 -8.06 -4.02 -4.19
C VAL A 143 -7.33 -3.79 -2.87
N ARG A 144 -7.06 -2.53 -2.51
CA ARG A 144 -6.35 -2.17 -1.28
C ARG A 144 -7.04 -2.72 -0.04
N LEU A 145 -8.34 -2.47 0.10
CA LEU A 145 -9.11 -2.92 1.27
C LEU A 145 -9.31 -4.44 1.26
N GLY A 146 -9.63 -5.02 0.11
CA GLY A 146 -9.85 -6.46 -0.05
C GLY A 146 -8.60 -7.28 0.27
N THR A 147 -7.43 -6.88 -0.27
CA THR A 147 -6.16 -7.57 0.03
C THR A 147 -5.78 -7.42 1.50
N LYS A 148 -5.96 -6.25 2.11
CA LYS A 148 -5.69 -6.06 3.55
C LYS A 148 -6.59 -6.92 4.43
N ALA A 149 -7.86 -7.08 4.06
CA ALA A 149 -8.78 -7.98 4.76
C ALA A 149 -8.33 -9.45 4.62
N ALA A 150 -7.87 -9.88 3.43
CA ALA A 150 -7.35 -11.23 3.21
C ALA A 150 -6.07 -11.51 4.03
N ILE A 151 -5.14 -10.54 4.13
CA ILE A 151 -3.95 -10.64 4.98
C ILE A 151 -4.34 -10.77 6.46
N GLU A 152 -5.35 -10.02 6.90
CA GLU A 152 -5.77 -10.02 8.30
C GLU A 152 -6.28 -11.40 8.76
N ILE A 153 -7.07 -12.07 7.93
CA ILE A 153 -7.67 -13.38 8.25
C ILE A 153 -6.71 -14.57 8.06
N ALA A 154 -5.57 -14.36 7.40
CA ALA A 154 -4.56 -15.41 7.19
C ALA A 154 -4.09 -16.00 8.54
N VAL A 155 -4.03 -17.31 8.68
CA VAL A 155 -3.59 -17.97 9.92
C VAL A 155 -2.07 -18.14 9.93
N THR A 156 -1.46 -18.30 8.76
CA THR A 156 -0.02 -18.54 8.63
C THR A 156 0.70 -17.41 7.89
N VAL A 157 2.03 -17.38 8.05
CA VAL A 157 2.93 -16.49 7.30
C VAL A 157 2.75 -16.68 5.79
N ALA A 158 2.77 -17.93 5.32
CA ALA A 158 2.64 -18.26 3.90
C ALA A 158 1.27 -17.84 3.31
N GLU A 159 0.19 -17.96 4.09
CA GLU A 159 -1.13 -17.48 3.69
C GLU A 159 -1.16 -15.96 3.57
N ALA A 160 -0.55 -15.24 4.52
CA ALA A 160 -0.50 -13.78 4.49
C ALA A 160 0.30 -13.26 3.28
N GLU A 161 1.44 -13.89 2.99
CA GLU A 161 2.25 -13.59 1.80
C GLU A 161 1.50 -13.88 0.50
N THR A 162 0.81 -15.03 0.43
CA THR A 162 -0.02 -15.40 -0.73
C THR A 162 -1.15 -14.39 -0.93
N ALA A 163 -1.83 -13.97 0.14
CA ALA A 163 -2.88 -12.97 0.07
C ALA A 163 -2.35 -11.62 -0.45
N ALA A 164 -1.17 -11.19 0.03
CA ALA A 164 -0.53 -9.96 -0.45
C ALA A 164 -0.14 -10.05 -1.93
N ALA A 165 0.44 -11.17 -2.35
CA ALA A 165 0.85 -11.41 -3.74
C ALA A 165 -0.33 -11.51 -4.72
N ALA A 166 -1.54 -11.83 -4.22
CA ALA A 166 -2.76 -11.90 -5.03
C ALA A 166 -3.35 -10.51 -5.37
N ALA A 167 -2.78 -9.41 -4.87
CA ALA A 167 -3.20 -8.06 -5.25
C ALA A 167 -3.07 -7.86 -6.77
N SER A 168 -4.21 -7.65 -7.43
CA SER A 168 -4.27 -7.40 -8.87
C SER A 168 -4.79 -5.98 -9.09
N TRP A 169 -3.89 -5.07 -9.43
CA TRP A 169 -4.22 -3.66 -9.63
C TRP A 169 -4.89 -3.42 -10.99
N PRO A 170 -5.89 -2.53 -11.06
CA PRO A 170 -6.57 -2.24 -12.32
C PRO A 170 -5.65 -1.46 -13.27
N ASN A 171 -5.69 -1.83 -14.55
CA ASN A 171 -5.11 -1.05 -15.63
C ASN A 171 -6.23 -0.27 -16.34
N ALA A 172 -5.95 0.97 -16.75
CA ALA A 172 -6.84 1.75 -17.61
C ALA A 172 -6.79 1.30 -19.08
#